data_AF-A0A2H6NK26-F1
#
_entry.id   AF-A0A2H6NK26-F1
#
_cell.length_a   1.000
_cell.length_b   1.000
_cell.length_c   1.000
_cell.angle_alpha   90.00
_cell.angle_beta   90.00
_cell.angle_gamma   90.00
#
_symmetry.space_group_name_H-M   'P 1'
#
loop_
_entity.id
_entity.type
_entity.pdbx_description
1 polymer ?
#
loop_
_entity_poly.entity_id
_entity_poly.type
_entity_poly.pdbx_seq_one_letter_code
_entity_poly.pdbx_strand_id
1 'polypeptide(L)'
;YRVCDQIVVCFQERAKIERNYALMMDEWTRKWRPLVDASPAYGSLLQAWQAFLGASERLSRLHMEMQRALVSEDAGRIRSWQHDSYHRKLFGGFKEACELENGFQRAQKPWTKKLKKAEKAKTLYHKACRKEHIATLRESGIQAASGAEVSPDRQRTLREEHQRCSQETNKVRERYEKALQELDRCSPRYMEEMESVFEQGQALEQRRIVFLKSAFLALHRRLDVTADTSVQAVYSDLHQAIEEINDQEDL
;
A
#
# COMPACT_ATOMS: atom_id res chain seq x y z
N TYR A 1 1.19 3.02 -7.27
CA TYR A 1 0.93 4.22 -8.09
C TYR A 1 0.77 5.49 -7.24
N ARG A 2 -0.36 5.71 -6.56
CA ARG A 2 -0.66 6.98 -5.82
C ARG A 2 0.40 7.37 -4.78
N VAL A 3 0.93 6.39 -4.05
CA VAL A 3 1.99 6.62 -3.05
C VAL A 3 3.25 7.20 -3.71
N CYS A 4 3.61 6.77 -4.92
CA CYS A 4 4.75 7.33 -5.65
C CYS A 4 4.52 8.81 -5.98
N ASP A 5 3.32 9.20 -6.41
CA ASP A 5 2.98 10.61 -6.65
C ASP A 5 3.11 11.45 -5.38
N GLN A 6 2.61 10.93 -4.25
CA GLN A 6 2.69 11.62 -2.95
C GLN A 6 4.14 11.81 -2.50
N ILE A 7 4.98 10.78 -2.66
CA ILE A 7 6.41 10.86 -2.32
C ILE A 7 7.11 11.88 -3.23
N VAL A 8 6.82 11.87 -4.53
CA VAL A 8 7.40 12.83 -5.47
C VAL A 8 7.00 14.26 -5.12
N VAL A 9 5.73 14.52 -4.79
CA VAL A 9 5.28 15.84 -4.33
C VAL A 9 6.02 16.25 -3.06
N CYS A 10 6.15 15.34 -2.09
CA CYS A 10 6.91 15.58 -0.87
C CYS A 10 8.37 15.98 -1.16
N PHE A 11 9.05 15.30 -2.09
CA PHE A 11 10.44 15.62 -2.47
C PHE A 11 10.52 16.98 -3.15
N GLN A 12 9.55 17.31 -4.01
CA GLN A 12 9.48 18.61 -4.68
C GLN A 12 9.23 19.76 -3.70
N GLU A 13 8.36 19.56 -2.71
CA GLU A 13 8.13 20.55 -1.66
C GLU A 13 9.37 20.78 -0.81
N ARG A 14 10.08 19.71 -0.43
CA ARG A 14 11.38 19.84 0.24
C ARG A 14 12.41 20.58 -0.62
N ALA A 15 12.50 20.26 -1.90
CA ALA A 15 13.43 20.92 -2.81
C ALA A 15 13.16 22.43 -2.95
N LYS A 16 11.90 22.87 -2.86
CA LYS A 16 11.57 24.31 -2.85
C LYS A 16 12.17 25.03 -1.64
N ILE A 17 12.26 24.37 -0.49
CA ILE A 17 12.90 24.96 0.71
C ILE A 17 14.38 25.18 0.44
N GLU A 18 15.08 24.17 -0.07
CA GLU A 18 16.50 24.28 -0.46
C GLU A 18 16.73 25.39 -1.50
N ARG A 19 15.85 25.47 -2.50
CA ARG A 19 15.87 26.53 -3.52
C ARG A 19 15.82 27.92 -2.88
N ASN A 20 14.85 28.12 -1.99
CA ASN A 20 14.59 29.44 -1.42
C ASN A 20 15.76 29.87 -0.53
N TYR A 21 16.31 28.96 0.28
CA TYR A 21 17.47 29.25 1.10
C TYR A 21 18.70 29.63 0.27
N ALA A 22 18.96 28.89 -0.81
CA ALA A 22 20.02 29.21 -1.76
C ALA A 22 19.83 30.59 -2.40
N LEU A 23 18.61 30.92 -2.86
CA LEU A 23 18.30 32.21 -3.47
C LEU A 23 18.44 33.38 -2.49
N MET A 24 18.05 33.19 -1.22
CA MET A 24 18.22 34.22 -0.20
C MET A 24 19.69 34.52 0.09
N MET A 25 20.55 33.49 0.14
CA MET A 25 22.00 33.69 0.27
C MET A 25 22.60 34.38 -0.95
N ASP A 26 22.19 33.98 -2.16
CA ASP A 26 22.65 34.61 -3.42
C ASP A 26 22.24 36.08 -3.52
N GLU A 27 20.99 36.41 -3.16
CA GLU A 27 20.52 37.79 -3.10
C GLU A 27 21.26 38.62 -2.05
N TRP A 28 21.46 38.06 -0.85
CA TRP A 28 22.22 38.71 0.21
C TRP A 28 23.66 38.99 -0.24
N THR A 29 24.35 38.03 -0.86
CA THR A 29 25.72 38.26 -1.32
C THR A 29 25.77 39.29 -2.45
N ARG A 30 24.87 39.23 -3.45
CA ARG A 30 24.81 40.25 -4.51
C ARG A 30 24.63 41.67 -3.96
N LYS A 31 23.86 41.81 -2.89
CA LYS A 31 23.66 43.11 -2.22
C LYS A 31 24.91 43.58 -1.49
N TRP A 32 25.56 42.70 -0.71
CA TRP A 32 26.66 43.10 0.16
C TRP A 32 28.01 43.17 -0.53
N ARG A 33 28.26 42.34 -1.55
CA ARG A 33 29.54 42.28 -2.26
C ARG A 33 30.05 43.64 -2.72
N PRO A 34 29.30 44.45 -3.48
CA PRO A 34 29.79 45.77 -3.90
C PRO A 34 30.00 46.74 -2.71
N LEU A 35 29.26 46.59 -1.61
CA LEU A 35 29.42 47.44 -0.43
C LEU A 35 30.68 47.08 0.37
N VAL A 36 30.98 45.78 0.47
CA VAL A 36 32.22 45.28 1.10
C VAL A 36 33.42 45.63 0.24
N ASP A 37 33.35 45.42 -1.06
CA ASP A 37 34.46 45.70 -1.99
C ASP A 37 34.76 47.22 -2.09
N ALA A 38 33.77 48.08 -1.83
CA ALA A 38 33.94 49.54 -1.76
C ALA A 38 34.20 50.07 -0.34
N SER A 39 34.32 49.19 0.65
CA SER A 39 34.54 49.56 2.05
C SER A 39 35.88 50.28 2.23
N PRO A 40 36.01 51.21 3.19
CA PRO A 40 37.31 51.76 3.58
C PRO A 40 38.18 50.76 4.36
N ALA A 41 37.65 49.58 4.73
CA ALA A 41 38.46 48.49 5.27
C ALA A 41 39.47 48.01 4.22
N TYR A 42 40.62 47.51 4.66
CA TYR A 42 41.69 47.05 3.79
C TYR A 42 42.41 45.85 4.43
N GLY A 43 43.47 45.37 3.77
CA GLY A 43 44.36 44.34 4.33
C GLY A 43 43.67 43.01 4.60
N SER A 44 44.20 42.28 5.56
CA SER A 44 43.72 40.98 6.01
C SER A 44 42.28 41.04 6.55
N LEU A 45 41.88 42.14 7.20
CA LEU A 45 40.50 42.34 7.68
C LEU A 45 39.48 42.38 6.55
N LEU A 46 39.76 43.11 5.45
CA LEU A 46 38.87 43.13 4.29
C LEU A 46 38.77 41.75 3.64
N GLN A 47 39.89 41.03 3.53
CA GLN A 47 39.93 39.69 2.97
C GLN A 47 39.05 38.71 3.76
N ALA A 48 39.11 38.75 5.10
CA ALA A 48 38.25 37.94 5.96
C ALA A 48 36.75 38.25 5.74
N TRP A 49 36.39 39.53 5.59
CA TRP A 49 35.00 39.91 5.30
C TRP A 49 34.55 39.43 3.91
N GLN A 50 35.39 39.54 2.90
CA GLN A 50 35.12 39.01 1.56
C GLN A 50 35.01 37.47 1.58
N ALA A 51 35.81 36.78 2.38
CA ALA A 51 35.73 35.34 2.56
C ALA A 51 34.38 34.90 3.13
N PHE A 52 33.78 35.67 4.04
CA PHE A 52 32.42 35.39 4.54
C PHE A 52 31.36 35.44 3.43
N LEU A 53 31.46 36.42 2.52
CA LEU A 53 30.56 36.50 1.37
C LEU A 53 30.77 35.33 0.42
N GLY A 54 32.04 34.97 0.15
CA GLY A 54 32.39 33.81 -0.68
C GLY A 54 31.92 32.47 -0.09
N ALA A 55 31.95 32.32 1.23
CA ALA A 55 31.40 31.16 1.93
C ALA A 55 29.89 31.04 1.70
N SER A 56 29.16 32.15 1.81
CA SER A 56 27.71 32.20 1.54
C SER A 56 27.37 31.86 0.07
N GLU A 57 28.17 32.32 -0.91
CA GLU A 57 28.02 31.96 -2.33
C GLU A 57 28.23 30.47 -2.58
N ARG A 58 29.21 29.85 -1.91
CA ARG A 58 29.46 28.41 -2.00
C ARG A 58 28.32 27.59 -1.39
N LEU A 59 27.83 27.97 -0.21
CA LEU A 59 26.67 27.32 0.41
C LEU A 59 25.42 27.45 -0.47
N SER A 60 25.18 28.63 -1.04
CA SER A 60 24.07 28.83 -2.00
C SER A 60 24.13 27.84 -3.16
N ARG A 61 25.30 27.65 -3.78
CA ARG A 61 25.49 26.67 -4.87
C ARG A 61 25.20 25.24 -4.41
N LEU A 62 25.72 24.84 -3.25
CA LEU A 62 25.51 23.50 -2.70
C LEU A 62 24.02 23.22 -2.46
N HIS A 63 23.29 24.14 -1.84
CA HIS A 63 21.84 24.00 -1.63
C HIS A 63 21.05 23.97 -2.96
N MET A 64 21.49 24.72 -3.99
CA MET A 64 20.89 24.66 -5.32
C MET A 64 21.16 23.32 -6.01
N GLU A 65 22.34 22.71 -5.82
CA GLU A 65 22.66 21.38 -6.32
C GLU A 65 21.82 20.30 -5.61
N MET A 66 21.69 20.37 -4.28
CA MET A 66 20.79 19.51 -3.51
C MET A 66 19.35 19.60 -4.04
N GLN A 67 18.84 20.80 -4.25
CA GLN A 67 17.52 21.04 -4.85
C GLN A 67 17.37 20.34 -6.19
N ARG A 68 18.35 20.48 -7.10
CA ARG A 68 18.31 19.87 -8.43
C ARG A 68 18.34 18.35 -8.34
N ALA A 69 19.18 17.78 -7.49
CA ALA A 69 19.24 16.34 -7.28
C ALA A 69 17.89 15.77 -6.80
N LEU A 70 17.24 16.43 -5.83
CA LEU A 70 15.94 16.01 -5.32
C LEU A 70 14.84 15.98 -6.41
N VAL A 71 14.85 16.96 -7.32
CA VAL A 71 13.82 17.11 -8.35
C VAL A 71 14.11 16.29 -9.60
N SER A 72 15.32 16.41 -10.15
CA SER A 72 15.67 15.80 -11.44
C SER A 72 16.10 14.35 -11.29
N GLU A 73 16.80 14.00 -10.22
CA GLU A 73 17.32 12.65 -10.04
C GLU A 73 16.36 11.79 -9.21
N ASP A 74 16.10 12.18 -7.95
CA ASP A 74 15.35 11.33 -7.02
C ASP A 74 13.87 11.24 -7.39
N ALA A 75 13.20 12.38 -7.57
CA ALA A 75 11.83 12.41 -8.04
C ALA A 75 11.70 11.89 -9.49
N GLY A 76 12.68 12.16 -10.35
CA GLY A 76 12.75 11.60 -11.71
C GLY A 76 12.77 10.07 -11.70
N ARG A 77 13.67 9.48 -10.90
CA ARG A 77 13.80 8.03 -10.72
C ARG A 77 12.50 7.37 -10.23
N ILE A 78 11.80 8.01 -9.29
CA ILE A 78 10.50 7.52 -8.82
C ILE A 78 9.45 7.57 -9.94
N ARG A 79 9.41 8.64 -10.74
CA ARG A 79 8.48 8.73 -11.89
C ARG A 79 8.77 7.67 -12.94
N SER A 80 10.04 7.44 -13.29
CA SER A 80 10.43 6.40 -14.23
C SER A 80 10.03 5.02 -13.72
N TRP A 81 10.37 4.69 -12.48
CA TRP A 81 9.97 3.40 -11.89
C TRP A 81 8.45 3.24 -11.84
N GLN A 82 7.71 4.30 -11.50
CA GLN A 82 6.25 4.29 -11.48
C GLN A 82 5.66 4.04 -12.88
N HIS A 83 6.20 4.68 -13.91
CA HIS A 83 5.79 4.47 -15.29
C HIS A 83 6.02 3.01 -15.73
N ASP A 84 7.19 2.45 -15.43
CA ASP A 84 7.57 1.10 -15.86
C ASP A 84 6.86 0.00 -15.04
N SER A 85 6.38 0.33 -13.83
CA SER A 85 5.74 -0.63 -12.92
C SER A 85 4.22 -0.67 -13.02
N TYR A 86 3.59 0.36 -13.61
CA TYR A 86 2.14 0.51 -13.62
C TYR A 86 1.61 0.92 -14.99
N HIS A 87 0.98 -0.02 -15.69
CA HIS A 87 0.51 0.20 -17.06
C HIS A 87 -0.98 0.53 -17.08
N ARG A 88 -1.33 1.76 -17.48
CA ARG A 88 -2.74 2.18 -17.60
C ARG A 88 -3.44 1.42 -18.72
N LYS A 89 -4.71 1.05 -18.49
CA LYS A 89 -5.59 0.47 -19.51
C LYS A 89 -6.43 1.54 -20.20
N LEU A 90 -6.88 1.24 -21.43
CA LEU A 90 -7.72 2.14 -22.25
C LEU A 90 -9.04 2.55 -21.57
N PHE A 91 -9.65 1.66 -20.79
CA PHE A 91 -10.93 1.89 -20.11
C PHE A 91 -10.78 2.22 -18.62
N GLY A 92 -9.61 2.74 -18.23
CA GLY A 92 -9.30 3.05 -16.84
C GLY A 92 -8.75 1.86 -16.05
N GLY A 93 -8.12 2.17 -14.91
CA GLY A 93 -7.41 1.21 -14.08
C GLY A 93 -6.02 0.83 -14.62
N PHE A 94 -5.40 -0.12 -13.93
CA PHE A 94 -4.04 -0.61 -14.20
C PHE A 94 -4.06 -2.08 -14.60
N LYS A 95 -3.18 -2.46 -15.52
CA LYS A 95 -3.02 -3.83 -16.00
C LYS A 95 -2.75 -4.79 -14.84
N GLU A 96 -1.83 -4.44 -13.96
CA GLU A 96 -1.38 -5.27 -12.84
C GLU A 96 -2.52 -5.55 -11.85
N ALA A 97 -3.32 -4.52 -11.52
CA ALA A 97 -4.47 -4.67 -10.66
C ALA A 97 -5.54 -5.58 -11.29
N CYS A 98 -5.79 -5.40 -12.58
CA CYS A 98 -6.75 -6.23 -13.31
C CYS A 98 -6.29 -7.69 -13.45
N GLU A 99 -5.00 -7.94 -13.63
CA GLU A 99 -4.43 -9.29 -13.69
C GLU A 99 -4.60 -10.03 -12.37
N LEU A 100 -4.32 -9.38 -11.24
CA LEU A 100 -4.55 -9.95 -9.90
C LEU A 100 -6.04 -10.20 -9.65
N GLU A 101 -6.91 -9.24 -9.96
CA GLU A 101 -8.36 -9.38 -9.79
C GLU A 101 -8.90 -10.56 -10.61
N ASN A 102 -8.51 -10.67 -11.88
CA ASN A 102 -8.89 -11.79 -12.73
C ASN A 102 -8.28 -13.12 -12.23
N GLY A 103 -7.08 -13.08 -11.66
CA GLY A 103 -6.45 -14.22 -10.99
C GLY A 103 -7.34 -14.76 -9.86
N PHE A 104 -7.68 -13.89 -8.90
CA PHE A 104 -8.53 -14.26 -7.76
C PHE A 104 -9.92 -14.71 -8.20
N GLN A 105 -10.56 -14.01 -9.14
CA GLN A 105 -11.87 -14.41 -9.64
C GLN A 105 -11.83 -15.81 -10.28
N ARG A 106 -10.77 -16.14 -11.03
CA ARG A 106 -10.61 -17.47 -11.64
C ARG A 106 -10.39 -18.55 -10.57
N ALA A 107 -9.47 -18.33 -9.63
CA ALA A 107 -9.17 -19.26 -8.54
C ALA A 107 -10.40 -19.52 -7.64
N GLN A 108 -11.18 -18.47 -7.35
CA GLN A 108 -12.32 -18.56 -6.43
C GLN A 108 -13.60 -19.14 -7.07
N LYS A 109 -13.75 -19.05 -8.40
CA LYS A 109 -14.99 -19.41 -9.11
C LYS A 109 -15.44 -20.87 -8.91
N PRO A 110 -14.58 -21.89 -9.00
CA PRO A 110 -14.99 -23.29 -8.80
C PRO A 110 -15.51 -23.53 -7.38
N TRP A 111 -14.79 -23.04 -6.37
CA TRP A 111 -15.16 -23.18 -4.96
C TRP A 111 -16.48 -22.45 -4.67
N THR A 112 -16.64 -21.22 -5.16
CA THR A 112 -17.89 -20.45 -5.01
C THR A 112 -19.09 -21.18 -5.61
N LYS A 113 -18.93 -21.84 -6.75
CA LYS A 113 -20.00 -22.64 -7.37
C LYS A 113 -20.41 -23.81 -6.47
N LYS A 114 -19.45 -24.48 -5.85
CA LYS A 114 -19.67 -25.61 -4.94
C LYS A 114 -20.29 -25.14 -3.62
N LEU A 115 -19.81 -24.03 -3.07
CA LEU A 115 -20.39 -23.40 -1.88
C LEU A 115 -21.88 -23.07 -2.10
N LYS A 116 -22.21 -22.43 -3.24
CA LYS A 116 -23.61 -22.12 -3.60
C LYS A 116 -24.48 -23.38 -3.70
N LYS A 117 -23.93 -24.52 -4.15
CA LYS A 117 -24.65 -25.81 -4.19
C LYS A 117 -24.88 -26.37 -2.78
N ALA A 118 -23.86 -26.31 -1.91
CA ALA A 118 -23.96 -26.74 -0.53
C ALA A 118 -25.00 -25.91 0.25
N GLU A 119 -25.00 -24.58 0.11
CA GLU A 119 -25.99 -23.69 0.76
C GLU A 119 -27.43 -23.93 0.28
N LYS A 120 -27.63 -24.21 -1.01
CA LYS A 120 -28.94 -24.63 -1.53
C LYS A 120 -29.39 -25.96 -0.93
N ALA A 121 -28.51 -26.95 -0.87
CA ALA A 121 -28.82 -28.27 -0.31
C ALA A 121 -29.13 -28.19 1.19
N LYS A 122 -28.36 -27.41 1.95
CA LYS A 122 -28.60 -27.08 3.36
C LYS A 122 -30.00 -26.49 3.59
N THR A 123 -30.39 -25.53 2.76
CA THR A 123 -31.72 -24.89 2.85
C THR A 123 -32.85 -25.90 2.61
N LEU A 124 -32.70 -26.77 1.62
CA LEU A 124 -33.66 -27.84 1.33
C LEU A 124 -33.75 -28.87 2.47
N TYR A 125 -32.60 -29.28 3.01
CA TYR A 125 -32.51 -30.18 4.16
C TYR A 125 -33.26 -29.61 5.37
N HIS A 126 -32.96 -28.38 5.79
CA HIS A 126 -33.65 -27.75 6.91
C HIS A 126 -35.16 -27.59 6.68
N LYS A 127 -35.60 -27.38 5.42
CA LYS A 127 -37.03 -27.34 5.09
C LYS A 127 -37.69 -28.72 5.22
N ALA A 128 -37.01 -29.80 4.83
CA ALA A 128 -37.50 -31.15 4.99
C ALA A 128 -37.59 -31.55 6.47
N CYS A 129 -36.56 -31.26 7.27
CA CYS A 129 -36.58 -31.49 8.72
C CYS A 129 -37.76 -30.81 9.41
N ARG A 130 -38.08 -29.56 9.04
CA ARG A 130 -39.27 -28.87 9.58
C ARG A 130 -40.58 -29.56 9.20
N LYS A 131 -40.70 -30.06 7.97
CA LYS A 131 -41.90 -30.78 7.52
C LYS A 131 -42.06 -32.13 8.22
N GLU A 132 -40.97 -32.89 8.33
CA GLU A 132 -40.96 -34.15 9.06
C GLU A 132 -41.35 -33.93 10.52
N HIS A 133 -40.76 -32.93 11.20
CA HIS A 133 -41.14 -32.58 12.56
C HIS A 133 -42.64 -32.27 12.72
N ILE A 134 -43.23 -31.51 11.79
CA ILE A 134 -44.68 -31.24 11.79
C ILE A 134 -45.48 -32.52 11.57
N ALA A 135 -45.05 -33.42 10.67
CA ALA A 135 -45.72 -34.69 10.43
C ALA A 135 -45.65 -35.62 11.66
N THR A 136 -44.49 -35.69 12.33
CA THR A 136 -44.33 -36.43 13.59
C THR A 136 -45.26 -35.89 14.67
N LEU A 137 -45.32 -34.56 14.87
CA LEU A 137 -46.23 -33.95 15.84
C LEU A 137 -47.71 -34.26 15.56
N ARG A 138 -48.12 -34.26 14.29
CA ARG A 138 -49.50 -34.64 13.89
C ARG A 138 -49.80 -36.10 14.17
N GLU A 139 -48.86 -37.00 13.90
CA GLU A 139 -49.00 -38.43 14.17
C GLU A 139 -49.07 -38.68 15.69
N SER A 140 -48.15 -38.11 16.48
CA SER A 140 -48.09 -38.27 17.94
C SER A 140 -49.27 -37.60 18.65
N GLY A 141 -49.71 -36.42 18.20
CA GLY A 141 -50.84 -35.70 18.79
C GLY A 141 -52.17 -36.45 18.66
N ILE A 142 -52.34 -37.24 17.60
CA ILE A 142 -53.51 -38.09 17.40
C ILE A 142 -53.44 -39.38 18.24
N GLN A 143 -52.24 -39.88 18.54
CA GLN A 143 -52.04 -40.99 19.50
C GLN A 143 -52.25 -40.54 20.97
N ALA A 144 -51.99 -39.27 21.28
CA ALA A 144 -52.14 -38.70 22.61
C ALA A 144 -53.56 -38.16 22.92
N ALA A 145 -54.39 -37.93 21.90
CA ALA A 145 -55.78 -37.48 22.07
C ALA A 145 -56.67 -38.66 22.51
N SER A 146 -56.62 -38.99 23.79
CA SER A 146 -57.52 -39.94 24.46
C SER A 146 -58.96 -39.40 24.43
N GLY A 147 -59.79 -39.87 23.49
CA GLY A 147 -61.23 -39.59 23.51
C GLY A 147 -61.98 -39.64 22.17
N ALA A 148 -61.30 -39.62 21.03
CA ALA A 148 -61.95 -39.78 19.73
C ALA A 148 -61.51 -41.12 19.09
N GLU A 149 -62.46 -41.97 18.68
CA GLU A 149 -62.15 -43.12 17.83
C GLU A 149 -61.62 -42.59 16.48
N VAL A 150 -60.30 -42.55 16.37
CA VAL A 150 -59.63 -42.19 15.12
C VAL A 150 -59.75 -43.39 14.19
N SER A 151 -60.44 -43.20 13.06
CA SER A 151 -60.57 -44.25 12.05
C SER A 151 -59.19 -44.84 11.69
N PRO A 152 -59.08 -46.18 11.58
CA PRO A 152 -57.84 -46.86 11.16
C PRO A 152 -57.23 -46.27 9.88
N ASP A 153 -58.07 -45.84 8.94
CA ASP A 153 -57.65 -45.22 7.68
C ASP A 153 -56.96 -43.87 7.89
N ARG A 154 -57.44 -43.08 8.85
CA ARG A 154 -56.85 -41.78 9.20
C ARG A 154 -55.49 -41.97 9.89
N GLN A 155 -55.38 -42.96 10.78
CA GLN A 155 -54.12 -43.30 11.43
C GLN A 155 -53.08 -43.84 10.43
N ARG A 156 -53.51 -44.66 9.47
CA ARG A 156 -52.68 -45.15 8.37
C ARG A 156 -52.18 -44.03 7.48
N THR A 157 -53.04 -43.10 7.10
CA THR A 157 -52.68 -41.94 6.25
C THR A 157 -51.58 -41.08 6.88
N LEU A 158 -51.64 -40.85 8.18
CA LEU A 158 -50.64 -40.07 8.92
C LEU A 158 -49.28 -40.79 9.01
N ARG A 159 -49.29 -42.11 9.23
CA ARG A 159 -48.07 -42.93 9.19
C ARG A 159 -47.42 -42.89 7.81
N GLU A 160 -48.21 -43.00 6.74
CA GLU A 160 -47.74 -42.90 5.36
C GLU A 160 -47.18 -41.49 5.06
N GLU A 161 -47.82 -40.42 5.55
CA GLU A 161 -47.32 -39.05 5.44
C GLU A 161 -45.97 -38.88 6.16
N HIS A 162 -45.87 -39.34 7.42
CA HIS A 162 -44.65 -39.28 8.21
C HIS A 162 -43.51 -40.07 7.54
N GLN A 163 -43.76 -41.30 7.10
CA GLN A 163 -42.77 -42.13 6.41
C GLN A 163 -42.28 -41.47 5.13
N ARG A 164 -43.17 -40.86 4.34
CA ARG A 164 -42.81 -40.09 3.14
C ARG A 164 -41.97 -38.87 3.47
N CYS A 165 -42.31 -38.13 4.53
CA CYS A 165 -41.52 -36.99 4.99
C CYS A 165 -40.12 -37.42 5.44
N SER A 166 -40.01 -38.53 6.17
CA SER A 166 -38.72 -39.06 6.64
C SER A 166 -37.83 -39.54 5.50
N GLN A 167 -38.39 -40.24 4.50
CA GLN A 167 -37.66 -40.62 3.29
C GLN A 167 -37.15 -39.39 2.52
N GLU A 168 -37.97 -38.36 2.38
CA GLU A 168 -37.55 -37.12 1.72
C GLU A 168 -36.46 -36.40 2.52
N THR A 169 -36.56 -36.30 3.86
CA THR A 169 -35.50 -35.74 4.71
C THR A 169 -34.18 -36.47 4.52
N ASN A 170 -34.17 -37.81 4.60
CA ASN A 170 -32.96 -38.61 4.41
C ASN A 170 -32.35 -38.38 3.03
N LYS A 171 -33.18 -38.36 1.97
CA LYS A 171 -32.73 -38.09 0.61
C LYS A 171 -32.11 -36.69 0.44
N VAL A 172 -32.68 -35.65 1.05
CA VAL A 172 -32.07 -34.31 1.00
C VAL A 172 -30.86 -34.16 1.93
N ARG A 173 -30.79 -34.95 3.02
CA ARG A 173 -29.60 -35.06 3.87
C ARG A 173 -28.41 -35.61 3.08
N GLU A 174 -28.57 -36.75 2.41
CA GLU A 174 -27.52 -37.35 1.57
C GLU A 174 -27.03 -36.39 0.47
N ARG A 175 -27.96 -35.64 -0.14
CA ARG A 175 -27.62 -34.60 -1.12
C ARG A 175 -26.81 -33.46 -0.51
N TYR A 176 -27.14 -33.06 0.71
CA TYR A 176 -26.40 -32.02 1.42
C TYR A 176 -25.01 -32.51 1.85
N GLU A 177 -24.90 -33.68 2.46
CA GLU A 177 -23.64 -34.32 2.83
C GLU A 177 -22.72 -34.49 1.61
N LYS A 178 -23.27 -34.96 0.47
CA LYS A 178 -22.51 -35.05 -0.78
C LYS A 178 -22.02 -33.68 -1.27
N ALA A 179 -22.83 -32.63 -1.15
CA ALA A 179 -22.43 -31.28 -1.53
C ALA A 179 -21.33 -30.72 -0.62
N LEU A 180 -21.34 -31.05 0.67
CA LEU A 180 -20.27 -30.73 1.62
C LEU A 180 -18.97 -31.47 1.27
N GLN A 181 -19.03 -32.77 1.03
CA GLN A 181 -17.85 -33.55 0.62
C GLN A 181 -17.24 -33.03 -0.68
N GLU A 182 -18.07 -32.64 -1.67
CA GLU A 182 -17.58 -32.01 -2.90
C GLU A 182 -16.90 -30.66 -2.64
N LEU A 183 -17.37 -29.90 -1.66
CA LEU A 183 -16.77 -28.63 -1.25
C LEU A 183 -15.42 -28.87 -0.56
N ASP A 184 -15.37 -29.78 0.41
CA ASP A 184 -14.15 -30.12 1.14
C ASP A 184 -13.04 -30.63 0.21
N ARG A 185 -13.40 -31.46 -0.77
CA ARG A 185 -12.47 -31.95 -1.80
C ARG A 185 -11.90 -30.85 -2.69
N CYS A 186 -12.62 -29.75 -2.89
CA CYS A 186 -12.13 -28.64 -3.72
C CYS A 186 -11.41 -27.56 -2.93
N SER A 187 -11.51 -27.55 -1.60
CA SER A 187 -10.89 -26.55 -0.72
C SER A 187 -9.36 -26.50 -0.81
N PRO A 188 -8.60 -27.61 -0.82
CA PRO A 188 -7.14 -27.56 -0.94
C PRO A 188 -6.67 -26.83 -2.20
N ARG A 189 -7.23 -27.21 -3.36
CA ARG A 189 -6.91 -26.56 -4.64
C ARG A 189 -7.33 -25.09 -4.66
N TYR A 190 -8.47 -24.76 -4.07
CA TYR A 190 -8.89 -23.37 -3.94
C TYR A 190 -7.88 -22.54 -3.13
N MET A 191 -7.42 -23.06 -1.98
CA MET A 191 -6.41 -22.38 -1.16
C MET A 191 -5.11 -22.19 -1.93
N GLU A 192 -4.62 -23.25 -2.58
CA GLU A 192 -3.38 -23.21 -3.38
C GLU A 192 -3.46 -22.19 -4.53
N GLU A 193 -4.54 -22.19 -5.32
CA GLU A 193 -4.71 -21.24 -6.42
C GLU A 193 -4.87 -19.80 -5.93
N MET A 194 -5.55 -19.57 -4.80
CA MET A 194 -5.67 -18.24 -4.18
C MET A 194 -4.33 -17.76 -3.63
N GLU A 195 -3.57 -18.64 -2.97
CA GLU A 195 -2.25 -18.34 -2.42
C GLU A 195 -1.26 -17.99 -3.53
N SER A 196 -1.27 -18.73 -4.65
CA SER A 196 -0.42 -18.41 -5.80
C SER A 196 -0.67 -17.00 -6.36
N VAL A 197 -1.93 -16.55 -6.46
CA VAL A 197 -2.25 -15.18 -6.90
C VAL A 197 -1.85 -14.16 -5.82
N PHE A 198 -2.02 -14.50 -4.55
CA PHE A 198 -1.61 -13.66 -3.43
C PHE A 198 -0.09 -13.45 -3.41
N GLU A 199 0.72 -14.49 -3.61
CA GLU A 199 2.17 -14.42 -3.68
C GLU A 199 2.65 -13.54 -4.83
N GLN A 200 1.99 -13.58 -5.99
CA GLN A 200 2.27 -12.65 -7.09
C GLN A 200 2.04 -11.20 -6.66
N GLY A 201 0.94 -10.93 -5.95
CA GLY A 201 0.67 -9.62 -5.34
C GLY A 201 1.74 -9.20 -4.33
N GLN A 202 2.17 -10.11 -3.45
CA GLN A 202 3.25 -9.88 -2.48
C GLN A 202 4.57 -9.56 -3.17
N ALA A 203 4.93 -10.26 -4.24
CA ALA A 203 6.15 -10.01 -4.99
C ALA A 203 6.15 -8.61 -5.65
N LEU A 204 5.01 -8.18 -6.21
CA LEU A 204 4.86 -6.81 -6.74
C LEU A 204 5.04 -5.77 -5.63
N GLU A 205 4.46 -6.01 -4.45
CA GLU A 205 4.58 -5.11 -3.31
C GLU A 205 5.99 -5.05 -2.75
N GLN A 206 6.67 -6.20 -2.64
CA GLN A 206 8.05 -6.29 -2.20
C GLN A 206 8.98 -5.45 -3.10
N ARG A 207 8.81 -5.53 -4.43
CA ARG A 207 9.56 -4.70 -5.38
C ARG A 207 9.36 -3.21 -5.10
N ARG A 208 8.12 -2.78 -4.84
CA ARG A 208 7.81 -1.40 -4.47
C ARG A 208 8.52 -0.99 -3.18
N ILE A 209 8.43 -1.81 -2.14
CA ILE A 209 9.03 -1.52 -0.83
C ILE A 209 10.55 -1.38 -0.94
N VAL A 210 11.21 -2.33 -1.60
CA VAL A 210 12.67 -2.31 -1.81
C VAL A 210 13.10 -1.09 -2.62
N PHE A 211 12.36 -0.78 -3.70
CA PHE A 211 12.61 0.41 -4.51
C PHE A 211 12.50 1.70 -3.67
N LEU A 212 11.40 1.87 -2.94
CA LEU A 212 11.17 3.06 -2.11
C LEU A 212 12.19 3.19 -1.00
N LYS A 213 12.60 2.09 -0.35
CA LYS A 213 13.72 2.10 0.60
C LYS A 213 14.98 2.69 -0.05
N SER A 214 15.32 2.25 -1.26
CA SER A 214 16.48 2.78 -1.98
C SER A 214 16.35 4.26 -2.35
N ALA A 215 15.13 4.75 -2.62
CA ALA A 215 14.87 6.15 -2.90
C ALA A 215 15.02 7.01 -1.62
N PHE A 216 14.51 6.54 -0.47
CA PHE A 216 14.70 7.24 0.80
C PHE A 216 16.15 7.25 1.28
N LEU A 217 16.92 6.20 1.00
CA LEU A 217 18.38 6.20 1.26
C LEU A 217 19.14 7.14 0.33
N ALA A 218 18.69 7.34 -0.91
CA ALA A 218 19.24 8.36 -1.81
C ALA A 218 18.96 9.76 -1.27
N LEU A 219 17.70 10.03 -0.91
CA LEU A 219 17.28 11.26 -0.24
C LEU A 219 18.17 11.56 0.97
N HIS A 220 18.31 10.61 1.90
CA HIS A 220 19.15 10.79 3.09
C HIS A 220 20.56 11.25 2.73
N ARG A 221 21.22 10.56 1.79
CA ARG A 221 22.58 10.91 1.36
C ARG A 221 22.66 12.30 0.71
N ARG A 222 21.61 12.76 0.03
CA ARG A 222 21.56 14.11 -0.55
C ARG A 222 21.40 15.20 0.52
N LEU A 223 20.75 14.88 1.63
CA LEU A 223 20.43 15.83 2.69
C LEU A 223 21.50 15.89 3.78
N ASP A 224 22.35 14.87 3.88
CA ASP A 224 23.44 14.81 4.84
C ASP A 224 24.62 15.66 4.38
N VAL A 225 24.55 16.95 4.68
CA VAL A 225 25.63 17.92 4.40
C VAL A 225 26.85 17.72 5.29
N THR A 226 26.75 16.97 6.39
CA THR A 226 27.86 16.80 7.35
C THR A 226 28.95 15.89 6.80
N ALA A 227 28.56 14.97 5.91
CA ALA A 227 29.47 14.07 5.21
C ALA A 227 30.07 14.69 3.93
N ASP A 228 29.63 15.87 3.51
CA ASP A 228 30.12 16.54 2.30
C ASP A 228 31.40 17.33 2.59
N THR A 229 32.52 16.87 2.05
CA THR A 229 33.83 17.53 2.18
C THR A 229 33.82 18.95 1.62
N SER A 230 32.96 19.24 0.64
CA SER A 230 32.82 20.57 0.04
C SER A 230 32.24 21.55 1.06
N VAL A 231 31.26 21.11 1.85
CA VAL A 231 30.65 21.90 2.93
C VAL A 231 31.68 22.14 4.03
N GLN A 232 32.39 21.09 4.46
CA GLN A 232 33.46 21.20 5.46
C GLN A 232 34.55 22.20 5.03
N ALA A 233 34.96 22.16 3.76
CA ALA A 233 35.92 23.11 3.20
C ALA A 233 35.39 24.54 3.24
N VAL A 234 34.10 24.80 3.00
CA VAL A 234 33.54 26.16 3.14
C VAL A 234 33.82 26.73 4.53
N TYR A 235 33.52 25.95 5.57
CA TYR A 235 33.70 26.39 6.95
C TYR A 235 35.16 26.49 7.35
N SER A 236 36.00 25.55 6.90
CA SER A 236 37.45 25.58 7.15
C SER A 236 38.10 26.81 6.52
N ASP A 237 37.82 27.08 5.24
CA ASP A 237 38.42 28.21 4.51
C ASP A 237 37.98 29.55 5.12
N LEU A 238 36.72 29.67 5.54
CA LEU A 238 36.23 30.87 6.23
C LEU A 238 36.91 31.04 7.59
N HIS A 239 37.03 29.97 8.37
CA HIS A 239 37.67 30.02 9.67
C HIS A 239 39.13 30.45 9.54
N GLN A 240 39.87 29.86 8.60
CA GLN A 240 41.25 30.22 8.31
C GLN A 240 41.37 31.70 7.91
N ALA A 241 40.53 32.20 7.00
CA ALA A 241 40.56 33.61 6.61
C ALA A 241 40.31 34.58 7.78
N ILE A 242 39.56 34.16 8.80
CA ILE A 242 39.34 34.94 10.02
C ILE A 242 40.55 34.85 10.96
N GLU A 243 41.18 33.69 11.09
CA GLU A 243 42.39 33.52 11.91
C GLU A 243 43.59 34.26 11.32
N GLU A 244 43.64 34.43 10.00
CA GLU A 244 44.70 35.15 9.27
C GLU A 244 44.60 36.68 9.38
N ILE A 245 43.58 37.23 10.08
CA ILE A 245 43.51 38.66 10.36
C ILE A 245 44.72 39.07 11.21
N ASN A 246 45.55 39.98 10.68
CA ASN A 246 46.83 40.38 11.25
C ASN A 246 46.90 41.91 11.36
N ASP A 247 46.90 42.41 12.59
CA ASP A 247 46.96 43.84 12.88
C ASP A 247 48.32 44.47 12.53
N GLN A 248 49.41 43.71 12.61
CA GLN A 248 50.75 44.21 12.28
C GLN A 248 50.99 44.35 10.78
N GLU A 249 50.31 43.54 9.96
CA GLU A 249 50.37 43.66 8.50
C GLU A 249 49.44 44.76 7.97
N ASP A 250 48.34 45.01 8.69
CA ASP A 250 47.34 45.99 8.28
C ASP A 250 47.74 47.43 8.69
N LEU A 251 48.30 47.67 9.90
CA LEU A 251 48.66 49.01 10.42
C LEU A 251 49.97 49.59 9.85
#